data_AF-A0A2V5TZT8-F1
#
_entry.id   AF-A0A2V5TZT8-F1
#
_cell.length_a   1.000
_cell.length_b   1.000
_cell.length_c   1.000
_cell.angle_alpha   90.00
_cell.angle_beta   90.00
_cell.angle_gamma   90.00
#
_symmetry.space_group_name_H-M   'P 1'
#
loop_
_entity.id
_entity.type
_entity.pdbx_description
1 polymer ?
#
loop_
_entity_poly.entity_id
_entity_poly.type
_entity_poly.pdbx_seq_one_letter_code
_entity_poly.pdbx_strand_id
1 'polypeptide(L)'
;MRLERKDLVANSLLSTIRLQRHERLAPLQIMNLRRSIKPGRKQLSLAFTLAEAMISIVVAAISIGGILYGFILFGQRAEWSTCSTAAQSMAMRRLEQTRAAKWDPLGYYQGTNGLDEVVPANFPVVITNLDIPLIGTNTVRATNTTTITLVYTNLKMVRVDCVWSVLSRGPFTNTVITYRAPDQ
;
A
#
# COMPACT_ATOMS: atom_id res chain seq x y z
N MET A 1 50.99 -52.66 -6.50
CA MET A 1 50.18 -53.88 -6.34
C MET A 1 48.77 -53.48 -5.90
N ARG A 2 47.87 -53.27 -6.88
CA ARG A 2 46.53 -52.68 -6.73
C ARG A 2 45.58 -53.44 -7.66
N LEU A 3 45.35 -54.73 -7.41
CA LEU A 3 44.45 -55.54 -8.25
C LEU A 3 43.55 -56.53 -7.49
N GLU A 4 43.74 -56.79 -6.20
CA GLU A 4 42.97 -57.84 -5.49
C GLU A 4 41.69 -57.37 -4.76
N ARG A 5 41.39 -56.06 -4.68
CA ARG A 5 40.27 -55.57 -3.86
C ARG A 5 38.96 -55.31 -4.62
N LYS A 6 38.95 -55.38 -5.95
CA LYS A 6 37.76 -55.05 -6.76
C LYS A 6 36.85 -56.27 -7.00
N ASP A 7 37.41 -57.45 -7.11
CA ASP A 7 36.65 -58.64 -7.51
C ASP A 7 35.89 -59.29 -6.35
N LEU A 8 36.35 -59.08 -5.11
CA LEU A 8 35.68 -59.54 -3.89
C LEU A 8 34.39 -58.75 -3.57
N VAL A 9 34.31 -57.48 -3.97
CA VAL A 9 33.11 -56.64 -3.76
C VAL A 9 32.04 -56.93 -4.82
N ALA A 10 32.44 -57.20 -6.07
CA ALA A 10 31.52 -57.52 -7.15
C ALA A 10 30.77 -58.85 -6.91
N ASN A 11 31.45 -59.85 -6.35
CA ASN A 11 30.85 -61.17 -6.11
C ASN A 11 29.89 -61.19 -4.91
N SER A 12 30.05 -60.28 -3.94
CA SER A 12 29.13 -60.12 -2.79
C SER A 12 27.84 -59.36 -3.16
N LEU A 13 27.94 -58.40 -4.08
CA LEU A 13 26.77 -57.65 -4.55
C LEU A 13 25.90 -58.45 -5.53
N LEU A 14 26.49 -59.40 -6.27
CA LEU A 14 25.73 -60.25 -7.19
C LEU A 14 25.01 -61.41 -6.48
N SER A 15 25.49 -61.88 -5.33
CA SER A 15 24.79 -62.88 -4.52
C SER A 15 23.58 -62.29 -3.79
N THR A 16 23.67 -61.05 -3.32
CA THR A 16 22.56 -60.34 -2.65
C THR A 16 21.45 -59.94 -3.61
N ILE A 17 21.76 -59.57 -4.87
CA ILE A 17 20.73 -59.25 -5.88
C ILE A 17 20.02 -60.51 -6.39
N ARG A 18 20.70 -61.67 -6.47
CA ARG A 18 20.07 -62.93 -6.90
C ARG A 18 19.09 -63.52 -5.87
N LEU A 19 19.24 -63.20 -4.58
CA LEU A 19 18.32 -63.69 -3.54
C LEU A 19 17.07 -62.81 -3.36
N GLN A 20 17.06 -61.56 -3.83
CA GLN A 20 15.89 -60.68 -3.73
C GLN A 20 14.83 -60.90 -4.84
N ARG A 21 15.18 -61.64 -5.91
CA ARG A 21 14.29 -61.87 -7.07
C ARG A 21 13.38 -63.11 -6.90
N HIS A 22 13.60 -63.95 -5.90
CA HIS A 22 12.88 -65.23 -5.75
C HIS A 22 11.70 -65.24 -4.76
N GLU A 23 11.39 -64.14 -4.06
CA GLU A 23 10.32 -64.10 -3.03
C GLU A 23 9.08 -63.25 -3.39
N ARG A 24 8.83 -62.96 -4.68
CA ARG A 24 7.53 -62.39 -5.11
C ARG A 24 6.86 -63.20 -6.21
N LEU A 25 6.69 -64.49 -5.96
CA LEU A 25 5.76 -65.34 -6.68
C LEU A 25 4.75 -65.91 -5.69
N ALA A 26 3.78 -65.08 -5.27
CA ALA A 26 2.58 -65.57 -4.61
C ALA A 26 1.59 -66.08 -5.68
N PRO A 27 1.07 -67.30 -5.55
CA PRO A 27 0.19 -67.92 -6.53
C PRO A 27 -1.25 -67.34 -6.52
N LEU A 28 -1.74 -67.09 -7.73
CA LEU A 28 -3.11 -66.94 -8.20
C LEU A 28 -4.24 -67.21 -7.18
N GLN A 29 -4.74 -66.15 -6.54
CA GLN A 29 -6.15 -66.10 -6.12
C GLN A 29 -6.90 -65.24 -7.14
N ILE A 30 -7.56 -65.90 -8.09
CA ILE A 30 -8.51 -65.29 -9.02
C ILE A 30 -9.72 -64.87 -8.19
N MET A 31 -9.64 -63.67 -7.62
CA MET A 31 -10.76 -62.98 -7.01
C MET A 31 -11.66 -62.50 -8.16
N ASN A 32 -12.66 -63.32 -8.49
CA ASN A 32 -13.73 -63.00 -9.43
C ASN A 32 -14.61 -61.89 -8.84
N LEU A 33 -14.08 -60.67 -8.78
CA LEU A 33 -14.85 -59.49 -8.41
C LEU A 33 -15.59 -59.03 -9.65
N ARG A 34 -16.74 -59.67 -9.93
CA ARG A 34 -17.72 -59.14 -10.87
C ARG A 34 -18.27 -57.84 -10.28
N ARG A 35 -17.51 -56.74 -10.38
CA ARG A 35 -18.02 -55.40 -10.12
C ARG A 35 -19.18 -55.20 -11.09
N SER A 36 -20.39 -55.16 -10.54
CA SER A 36 -21.54 -54.58 -11.21
C SER A 36 -21.21 -53.11 -11.42
N ILE A 37 -20.61 -52.80 -12.57
CA ILE A 37 -20.49 -51.44 -13.06
C ILE A 37 -21.92 -51.06 -13.43
N LYS A 38 -22.65 -50.48 -12.48
CA LYS A 38 -23.86 -49.73 -12.80
C LYS A 38 -23.44 -48.71 -13.85
N PRO A 39 -24.05 -48.66 -15.04
CA PRO A 39 -23.75 -47.59 -15.98
C PRO A 39 -24.05 -46.29 -15.24
N GLY A 40 -22.99 -45.50 -14.98
CA GLY A 40 -23.16 -44.16 -14.45
C GLY A 40 -24.16 -43.47 -15.35
N ARG A 41 -25.25 -42.96 -14.77
CA ARG A 41 -26.25 -42.16 -15.47
C ARG A 41 -25.47 -41.17 -16.33
N LYS A 42 -25.56 -41.30 -17.66
CA LYS A 42 -24.97 -40.31 -18.56
C LYS A 42 -25.62 -39.01 -18.14
N GLN A 43 -24.87 -38.15 -17.46
CA GLN A 43 -25.28 -36.77 -17.30
C GLN A 43 -25.35 -36.28 -18.74
N LEU A 44 -26.57 -36.13 -19.25
CA LEU A 44 -26.82 -35.44 -20.49
C LEU A 44 -26.29 -34.03 -20.20
N SER A 45 -25.08 -33.77 -20.67
CA SER A 45 -24.53 -32.43 -20.79
C SER A 45 -25.49 -31.70 -21.72
N LEU A 46 -26.49 -31.04 -21.14
CA LEU A 46 -27.31 -30.08 -21.85
C LEU A 46 -26.33 -29.00 -22.28
N ALA A 47 -26.03 -28.99 -23.59
CA ALA A 47 -25.31 -27.88 -24.19
C ALA A 47 -26.03 -26.59 -23.81
N PHE A 48 -25.27 -25.59 -23.37
CA PHE A 48 -25.79 -24.27 -23.00
C PHE A 48 -26.71 -23.76 -24.11
N THR A 49 -27.87 -23.25 -23.73
CA THR A 49 -28.77 -22.65 -24.71
C THR A 49 -28.10 -21.41 -25.30
N LEU A 50 -28.32 -21.12 -26.59
CA LEU A 50 -27.69 -19.97 -27.26
C LEU A 50 -27.97 -18.67 -26.49
N ALA A 51 -29.19 -18.52 -25.97
CA ALA A 51 -29.59 -17.36 -25.15
C ALA A 51 -28.74 -17.23 -23.88
N GLU A 52 -28.49 -18.34 -23.18
CA GLU A 52 -27.66 -18.35 -21.96
C GLU A 52 -26.19 -18.01 -22.27
N ALA A 53 -25.66 -18.47 -23.40
CA ALA A 53 -24.33 -18.09 -23.88
C ALA A 53 -24.25 -16.60 -24.24
N MET A 54 -25.29 -16.01 -24.84
CA MET A 54 -25.30 -14.57 -25.13
C MET A 54 -25.34 -13.73 -23.86
N ILE A 55 -26.15 -14.11 -22.87
CA ILE A 55 -26.22 -13.42 -21.59
C ILE A 55 -24.87 -13.48 -20.86
N SER A 56 -24.20 -14.64 -20.87
CA SER A 56 -22.89 -14.76 -20.23
C SER A 56 -21.82 -13.89 -20.91
N ILE A 57 -21.81 -13.80 -22.24
CA ILE A 57 -20.91 -12.92 -22.99
C ILE A 57 -21.18 -11.45 -22.65
N VAL A 58 -22.46 -11.04 -22.56
CA VAL A 58 -22.82 -9.66 -22.19
C VAL A 58 -22.37 -9.32 -20.78
N VAL A 59 -22.62 -10.21 -19.81
CA VAL A 59 -22.18 -10.02 -18.42
C VAL A 59 -20.64 -10.00 -18.31
N ALA A 60 -19.96 -10.85 -19.08
CA ALA A 60 -18.50 -10.85 -19.16
C ALA A 60 -17.97 -9.52 -19.74
N ALA A 61 -18.57 -9.01 -20.81
CA ALA A 61 -18.17 -7.74 -21.41
C ALA A 61 -18.37 -6.55 -20.46
N ILE A 62 -19.52 -6.50 -19.77
CA ILE A 62 -19.82 -5.43 -18.80
C ILE A 62 -18.87 -5.51 -17.59
N SER A 63 -18.58 -6.72 -17.10
CA SER A 63 -17.68 -6.87 -15.94
C SER A 63 -16.25 -6.43 -16.26
N ILE A 64 -15.70 -6.82 -17.41
CA ILE A 64 -14.37 -6.36 -17.85
C ILE A 64 -14.34 -4.83 -18.02
N GLY A 65 -15.37 -4.26 -18.67
CA GLY A 65 -15.48 -2.81 -18.82
C GLY A 65 -15.55 -2.07 -17.47
N GLY A 66 -16.34 -2.60 -16.53
CA GLY A 66 -16.46 -2.06 -15.18
C GLY A 66 -15.15 -2.12 -14.39
N ILE A 67 -14.39 -3.21 -14.52
CA ILE A 67 -13.08 -3.37 -13.88
C ILE A 67 -12.09 -2.32 -14.40
N LEU A 68 -11.96 -2.18 -15.73
CA LEU A 68 -11.04 -1.21 -16.33
C LEU A 68 -11.38 0.22 -15.96
N TYR A 69 -12.66 0.58 -16.03
CA TYR A 69 -13.12 1.91 -15.61
C TYR A 69 -12.87 2.15 -14.11
N GLY A 70 -13.14 1.15 -13.28
CA GLY A 70 -12.85 1.17 -11.86
C GLY A 70 -11.38 1.45 -11.57
N PHE A 71 -10.45 0.76 -12.24
CA PHE A 71 -9.01 0.99 -12.09
C PHE A 71 -8.59 2.44 -12.36
N ILE A 72 -9.13 3.05 -13.42
CA ILE A 72 -8.82 4.45 -13.77
C ILE A 72 -9.33 5.39 -12.68
N LEU A 73 -10.57 5.18 -12.21
CA LEU A 73 -11.17 6.01 -11.16
C LEU A 73 -10.39 5.90 -9.84
N PHE A 74 -10.00 4.68 -9.45
CA PHE A 74 -9.19 4.45 -8.26
C PHE A 74 -7.80 5.07 -8.37
N GLY A 75 -7.16 5.01 -9.54
CA GLY A 75 -5.87 5.67 -9.78
C GLY A 75 -5.95 7.19 -9.55
N GLN A 76 -6.92 7.85 -10.17
CA GLN A 76 -7.12 9.30 -9.98
C GLN A 76 -7.43 9.66 -8.52
N ARG A 77 -8.20 8.81 -7.83
CA ARG A 77 -8.53 9.05 -6.41
C ARG A 77 -7.32 8.84 -5.51
N ALA A 78 -6.50 7.84 -5.79
CA ALA A 78 -5.27 7.56 -5.06
C ALA A 78 -4.29 8.73 -5.20
N GLU A 79 -4.07 9.24 -6.41
CA GLU A 79 -3.23 10.42 -6.68
C GLU A 79 -3.67 11.63 -5.85
N TRP A 80 -4.97 11.94 -5.85
CA TRP A 80 -5.52 13.04 -5.06
C TRP A 80 -5.31 12.83 -3.56
N SER A 81 -5.49 11.60 -3.05
CA SER A 81 -5.28 11.30 -1.63
C SER A 81 -3.82 11.48 -1.20
N THR A 82 -2.88 11.09 -2.08
CA THR A 82 -1.44 11.24 -1.85
C THR A 82 -1.04 12.70 -1.82
N CYS A 83 -1.53 13.50 -2.77
CA CYS A 83 -1.30 14.96 -2.78
C CYS A 83 -1.88 15.63 -1.54
N SER A 84 -3.11 15.28 -1.15
CA SER A 84 -3.75 15.85 0.04
C SER A 84 -2.98 15.49 1.32
N THR A 85 -2.52 14.26 1.45
CA THR A 85 -1.73 13.83 2.61
C THR A 85 -0.37 14.55 2.67
N ALA A 86 0.30 14.72 1.53
CA ALA A 86 1.55 15.46 1.47
C ALA A 86 1.35 16.95 1.78
N ALA A 87 0.27 17.57 1.31
CA ALA A 87 -0.06 18.95 1.67
C ALA A 87 -0.34 19.10 3.17
N GLN A 88 -1.04 18.12 3.76
CA GLN A 88 -1.29 18.11 5.20
C GLN A 88 0.00 17.94 6.00
N SER A 89 0.92 17.08 5.56
CA SER A 89 2.21 16.90 6.25
C SER A 89 3.06 18.18 6.17
N MET A 90 3.02 18.91 5.05
CA MET A 90 3.68 20.21 4.91
C MET A 90 3.09 21.27 5.86
N ALA A 91 1.75 21.33 5.98
CA ALA A 91 1.08 22.19 6.96
C ALA A 91 1.51 21.82 8.39
N MET A 92 1.52 20.53 8.72
CA MET A 92 1.93 20.04 10.04
C MET A 92 3.38 20.38 10.37
N ARG A 93 4.32 20.23 9.42
CA ARG A 93 5.73 20.63 9.61
C ARG A 93 5.84 22.10 10.01
N ARG A 94 5.05 22.97 9.37
CA ARG A 94 5.05 24.40 9.70
C ARG A 94 4.43 24.67 11.05
N LEU A 95 3.36 23.96 11.40
CA LEU A 95 2.78 24.02 12.73
C LEU A 95 3.80 23.61 13.81
N GLU A 96 4.57 22.55 13.60
CA GLU A 96 5.62 22.14 14.54
C GLU A 96 6.74 23.19 14.65
N GLN A 97 7.09 23.88 13.57
CA GLN A 97 7.99 25.04 13.64
C GLN A 97 7.40 26.18 14.49
N THR A 98 6.10 26.45 14.38
CA THR A 98 5.44 27.45 15.26
C THR A 98 5.38 27.00 16.72
N ARG A 99 5.39 25.69 16.99
CA ARG A 99 5.46 25.11 18.34
C ARG A 99 6.85 25.23 18.95
N ALA A 100 7.89 25.17 18.12
CA ALA A 100 9.28 25.34 18.57
C ALA A 100 9.63 26.80 18.94
N ALA A 101 8.90 27.79 18.42
CA ALA A 101 9.13 29.19 18.76
C ALA A 101 8.76 29.48 20.23
N LYS A 102 9.56 30.32 20.90
CA LYS A 102 9.34 30.70 22.29
C LYS A 102 8.30 31.81 22.40
N TRP A 103 7.40 31.71 23.38
CA TRP A 103 6.42 32.75 23.65
C TRP A 103 6.17 32.92 25.15
N ASP A 104 6.98 33.78 25.75
CA ASP A 104 6.96 34.11 27.17
C ASP A 104 6.73 35.61 27.37
N PRO A 105 5.47 36.07 27.55
CA PRO A 105 5.18 37.49 27.70
C PRO A 105 5.62 38.07 29.07
N LEU A 106 5.89 37.24 30.07
CA LEU A 106 6.24 37.68 31.44
C LEU A 106 7.71 37.42 31.79
N GLY A 107 8.39 36.59 31.02
CA GLY A 107 9.79 36.25 31.21
C GLY A 107 10.74 37.40 30.93
N TYR A 108 11.82 37.41 31.71
CA TYR A 108 12.97 38.26 31.48
C TYR A 108 14.03 37.48 30.71
N TYR A 109 14.38 37.92 29.50
CA TYR A 109 15.43 37.29 28.71
C TYR A 109 16.33 38.33 28.05
N GLN A 110 17.64 38.17 28.21
CA GLN A 110 18.68 38.95 27.52
C GLN A 110 18.44 40.49 27.54
N GLY A 111 17.98 41.03 28.67
CA GLY A 111 17.79 42.47 28.86
C GLY A 111 16.48 43.05 28.32
N THR A 112 15.58 42.23 27.77
CA THR A 112 14.24 42.64 27.31
C THR A 112 13.15 41.92 28.08
N ASN A 113 12.10 42.65 28.45
CA ASN A 113 10.91 42.09 29.08
C ASN A 113 9.99 41.50 28.00
N GLY A 114 9.63 40.22 28.14
CA GLY A 114 8.72 39.54 27.24
C GLY A 114 9.38 39.12 25.92
N LEU A 115 9.47 37.81 25.69
CA LEU A 115 9.87 37.25 24.40
C LEU A 115 8.64 36.74 23.65
N ASP A 116 8.47 37.22 22.43
CA ASP A 116 7.42 36.73 21.54
C ASP A 116 7.98 36.43 20.15
N GLU A 117 8.30 35.15 19.91
CA GLU A 117 8.74 34.67 18.60
C GLU A 117 7.56 34.13 17.77
N VAL A 118 6.37 33.98 18.37
CA VAL A 118 5.15 33.49 17.72
C VAL A 118 4.42 34.67 17.08
N VAL A 119 5.09 35.29 16.10
CA VAL A 119 4.64 36.48 15.36
C VAL A 119 4.65 36.17 13.86
N PRO A 120 3.65 36.62 13.07
CA PRO A 120 3.60 36.32 11.63
C PRO A 120 4.87 36.66 10.85
N ALA A 121 5.61 37.69 11.25
CA ALA A 121 6.86 38.10 10.61
C ALA A 121 7.96 37.02 10.64
N ASN A 122 7.98 36.18 11.68
CA ASN A 122 8.94 35.07 11.81
C ASN A 122 8.56 33.86 10.96
N PHE A 123 7.33 33.84 10.42
CA PHE A 123 6.80 32.74 9.63
C PHE A 123 6.42 33.19 8.21
N PRO A 124 7.40 33.48 7.33
CA PRO A 124 7.12 33.85 5.93
C PRO A 124 6.40 32.73 5.18
N VAL A 125 5.78 33.10 4.06
CA VAL A 125 5.16 32.15 3.13
C VAL A 125 6.23 31.24 2.54
N VAL A 126 6.00 29.92 2.60
CA VAL A 126 6.94 28.91 2.10
C VAL A 126 6.33 28.24 0.88
N ILE A 127 7.03 28.31 -0.25
CA ILE A 127 6.64 27.67 -1.51
C ILE A 127 7.60 26.52 -1.77
N THR A 128 7.11 25.29 -1.71
CA THR A 128 7.93 24.09 -2.00
C THR A 128 7.13 23.05 -2.76
N ASN A 129 7.84 22.09 -3.36
CA ASN A 129 7.20 20.96 -4.00
C ASN A 129 6.67 19.99 -2.93
N LEU A 130 5.51 19.38 -3.19
CA LEU A 130 4.98 18.32 -2.35
C LEU A 130 5.83 17.06 -2.48
N ASP A 131 6.02 16.38 -1.36
CA ASP A 131 6.74 15.12 -1.27
C ASP A 131 5.81 13.97 -1.68
N ILE A 132 5.68 13.79 -2.99
CA ILE A 132 4.82 12.78 -3.60
C ILE A 132 5.58 12.10 -4.73
N PRO A 133 5.46 10.77 -4.87
CA PRO A 133 6.14 10.05 -5.94
C PRO A 133 5.44 10.32 -7.27
N LEU A 134 5.89 11.33 -8.01
CA LEU A 134 5.49 11.55 -9.40
C LEU A 134 6.59 11.09 -10.35
N ILE A 135 6.17 10.46 -11.44
CA ILE A 135 7.06 10.04 -12.51
C ILE A 135 7.31 11.25 -13.42
N GLY A 136 8.59 11.61 -13.62
CA GLY A 136 9.01 12.66 -14.56
C GLY A 136 9.10 14.06 -13.95
N THR A 137 8.85 15.09 -14.77
CA THR A 137 9.02 16.51 -14.42
C THR A 137 7.78 17.18 -13.85
N ASN A 138 6.69 16.42 -13.64
CA ASN A 138 5.44 16.94 -13.11
C ASN A 138 5.56 17.09 -11.59
N THR A 139 5.94 18.27 -11.12
CA THR A 139 6.07 18.58 -9.69
C THR A 139 4.85 19.36 -9.23
N VAL A 140 4.18 18.87 -8.17
CA VAL A 140 3.08 19.61 -7.56
C VAL A 140 3.65 20.62 -6.59
N ARG A 141 3.50 21.91 -6.91
CA ARG A 141 3.92 23.01 -6.05
C ARG A 141 2.82 23.31 -5.04
N ALA A 142 3.19 23.44 -3.77
CA ALA A 142 2.33 23.88 -2.71
C ALA A 142 2.85 25.17 -2.07
N THR A 143 1.91 26.02 -1.65
CA THR A 143 2.18 27.26 -0.95
C THR A 143 1.63 27.14 0.47
N ASN A 144 2.50 27.27 1.45
CA ASN A 144 2.13 27.22 2.85
C ASN A 144 2.15 28.63 3.45
N THR A 145 0.99 29.07 3.94
CA THR A 145 0.77 30.38 4.55
C THR A 145 0.43 30.18 6.03
N THR A 146 1.14 30.88 6.91
CA THR A 146 0.90 30.83 8.35
C THR A 146 0.27 32.14 8.80
N THR A 147 -0.90 32.06 9.42
CA THR A 147 -1.60 33.19 10.01
C THR A 147 -1.67 33.00 11.52
N ILE A 148 -1.12 33.96 12.25
CA ILE A 148 -1.11 33.96 13.71
C ILE A 148 -1.96 35.14 14.15
N THR A 149 -2.96 34.87 14.97
CA THR A 149 -3.89 35.89 15.49
C THR A 149 -4.01 35.74 16.99
N LEU A 150 -3.98 36.88 17.70
CA LEU A 150 -4.24 36.92 19.13
C LEU A 150 -5.76 36.85 19.34
N VAL A 151 -6.23 35.81 20.02
CA VAL A 151 -7.66 35.59 20.31
C VAL A 151 -8.01 36.16 21.68
N TYR A 152 -7.11 36.00 22.64
CA TYR A 152 -7.22 36.56 23.99
C TYR A 152 -5.82 36.93 24.49
N THR A 153 -5.71 37.65 25.62
CA THR A 153 -4.44 38.17 26.16
C THR A 153 -3.35 37.10 26.27
N ASN A 154 -3.72 35.87 26.63
CA ASN A 154 -2.81 34.72 26.75
C ASN A 154 -3.16 33.57 25.81
N LEU A 155 -3.84 33.84 24.68
CA LEU A 155 -4.22 32.80 23.72
C LEU A 155 -4.03 33.27 22.27
N LYS A 156 -3.19 32.56 21.54
CA LYS A 156 -2.98 32.78 20.09
C LYS A 156 -3.55 31.61 19.29
N MET A 157 -4.25 31.93 18.22
CA MET A 157 -4.59 30.97 17.18
C MET A 157 -3.50 30.99 16.12
N VAL A 158 -2.95 29.82 15.85
CA VAL A 158 -2.06 29.57 14.71
C VAL A 158 -2.84 28.77 13.69
N ARG A 159 -3.07 29.37 12.52
CA ARG A 159 -3.68 28.73 11.35
C ARG A 159 -2.63 28.59 10.26
N VAL A 160 -2.49 27.38 9.75
CA VAL A 160 -1.56 27.03 8.67
C VAL A 160 -2.37 26.52 7.50
N ASP A 161 -2.31 27.23 6.38
CA ASP A 161 -3.05 26.93 5.17
C ASP A 161 -2.07 26.50 4.06
N CYS A 162 -2.19 25.25 3.62
CA CYS A 162 -1.40 24.70 2.52
C CYS A 162 -2.27 24.62 1.26
N VAL A 163 -1.96 25.48 0.29
CA VAL A 163 -2.65 25.58 -1.00
C VAL A 163 -1.88 24.82 -2.06
N TRP A 164 -2.55 23.95 -2.81
CA TRP A 164 -1.94 23.11 -3.84
C TRP A 164 -2.89 22.85 -5.02
N SER A 165 -2.35 22.42 -6.14
CA SER A 165 -3.09 22.13 -7.38
C SER A 165 -2.51 20.93 -8.11
N VAL A 166 -3.34 20.06 -8.68
CA VAL A 166 -2.91 18.85 -9.40
C VAL A 166 -3.51 18.81 -10.79
N LEU A 167 -2.68 18.68 -11.84
CA LEU A 167 -3.11 18.38 -13.23
C LEU A 167 -4.35 19.18 -13.69
N SER A 168 -4.33 20.51 -13.52
CA SER A 168 -5.43 21.45 -13.83
C SER A 168 -6.65 21.45 -12.88
N ARG A 169 -6.64 20.65 -11.81
CA ARG A 169 -7.62 20.70 -10.72
C ARG A 169 -7.07 21.50 -9.54
N GLY A 170 -7.84 22.49 -9.08
CA GLY A 170 -7.52 23.30 -7.91
C GLY A 170 -7.85 24.79 -8.12
N PRO A 171 -7.49 25.65 -7.16
CA PRO A 171 -6.71 25.36 -5.96
C PRO A 171 -7.48 24.59 -4.89
N PHE A 172 -6.81 23.64 -4.24
CA PHE A 172 -7.28 22.98 -3.03
C PHE A 172 -6.52 23.53 -1.82
N THR A 173 -7.16 23.53 -0.66
CA THR A 173 -6.55 24.04 0.57
C THR A 173 -6.75 23.07 1.71
N ASN A 174 -5.63 22.65 2.30
CA ASN A 174 -5.62 21.91 3.56
C ASN A 174 -5.28 22.88 4.68
N THR A 175 -6.12 22.93 5.70
CA THR A 175 -6.00 23.88 6.80
C THR A 175 -5.75 23.13 8.10
N VAL A 176 -4.83 23.64 8.92
CA VAL A 176 -4.57 23.15 10.27
C VAL A 176 -4.63 24.33 11.21
N ILE A 177 -5.42 24.21 12.28
CA ILE A 177 -5.61 25.27 13.26
C ILE A 177 -5.25 24.70 14.63
N THR A 178 -4.42 25.42 15.36
CA THR A 178 -4.11 25.12 16.76
C THR A 178 -4.20 26.39 17.59
N TYR A 179 -4.54 26.21 18.86
CA TYR A 179 -4.48 27.26 19.86
C TYR A 179 -3.29 27.01 20.77
N ARG A 180 -2.52 28.07 21.00
CA ARG A 180 -1.34 28.04 21.87
C ARG A 180 -1.52 29.07 22.98
N ALA A 181 -1.11 28.69 24.18
CA ALA A 181 -0.93 29.53 25.36
C ALA A 181 0.56 29.88 25.54
N PRO A 182 0.90 30.93 26.29
CA PRO A 182 2.29 31.28 26.57
C PRO A 182 3.02 30.14 27.28
N ASP A 183 4.32 30.01 27.04
CA ASP A 183 5.17 29.14 27.83
C ASP A 183 5.38 29.73 29.24
N GLN A 184 5.52 28.84 30.24
CA GLN A 184 5.78 29.17 31.64
C GLN A 184 7.24 28.91 31.99
#